data_AF-A0A922SD03-F1
#
_entry.id   AF-A0A922SD03-F1
#
_cell.length_a   1.000
_cell.length_b   1.000
_cell.length_c   1.000
_cell.angle_alpha   90.00
_cell.angle_beta   90.00
_cell.angle_gamma   90.00
#
_symmetry.space_group_name_H-M   'P 1'
#
loop_
_entity.id
_entity.type
_entity.pdbx_description
1 polymer ?
#
loop_
_entity_poly.entity_id
_entity_poly.type
_entity_poly.pdbx_seq_one_letter_code
_entity_poly.pdbx_strand_id
1 'polypeptide(L)'
;MARNVAETARKFLLLGQCVPTVKQNAAKIRVKRLELDENLLMYFRKDEFYYCHDPQKICKTGDIVLIQSLPQKLTKLITHEVKEVVYPFGDITDPITGKKVAKEQYREDMARQAEIYGKLDSAFDYDKAPPRGWQDGKKDFTSKPTYTKFHVFDENDPYAI
;
A
#
# COMPACT_ATOMS: atom_id res chain seq x y z
N MET A 1 8.12 -29.12 -16.41
CA MET A 1 6.86 -29.27 -15.64
C MET A 1 7.06 -28.81 -14.18
N ALA A 2 7.85 -29.50 -13.35
CA ALA A 2 8.00 -29.18 -11.92
C ALA A 2 8.52 -27.76 -11.57
N ARG A 3 9.52 -27.23 -12.31
CA ARG A 3 10.03 -25.86 -12.11
C ARG A 3 8.96 -24.79 -12.33
N ASN A 4 8.11 -24.96 -13.34
CA ASN A 4 7.03 -24.01 -13.64
C ASN A 4 5.95 -24.05 -12.57
N VAL A 5 5.62 -25.22 -12.03
CA VAL A 5 4.66 -25.34 -10.92
C VAL A 5 5.19 -24.63 -9.66
N ALA A 6 6.47 -24.82 -9.33
CA ALA A 6 7.10 -24.13 -8.20
C ALA A 6 7.14 -22.61 -8.39
N GLU A 7 7.41 -22.13 -9.60
CA GLU A 7 7.40 -20.69 -9.90
C GLU A 7 5.99 -20.09 -9.85
N THR A 8 4.98 -20.84 -10.31
CA THR A 8 3.58 -20.43 -10.26
C THR A 8 3.09 -20.36 -8.81
N ALA A 9 3.46 -21.36 -7.98
CA ALA A 9 3.18 -21.36 -6.55
C ALA A 9 3.82 -20.16 -5.82
N ARG A 10 5.07 -19.80 -6.18
CA ARG A 10 5.77 -18.61 -5.62
C ARG A 10 5.08 -17.29 -5.96
N LYS A 11 4.31 -17.24 -7.03
CA LYS A 11 3.56 -16.05 -7.49
C LYS A 11 2.07 -16.12 -7.13
N PHE A 12 1.64 -17.16 -6.41
CA PHE A 12 0.23 -17.39 -6.16
C PHE A 12 -0.38 -16.37 -5.19
N LEU A 13 0.31 -16.13 -4.06
CA LEU A 13 -0.12 -15.19 -3.04
C LEU A 13 1.05 -14.29 -2.69
N LEU A 14 0.89 -12.97 -2.85
CA LEU A 14 1.93 -12.00 -2.62
C LEU A 14 1.39 -10.85 -1.76
N LEU A 15 2.26 -10.26 -0.95
CA LEU A 15 1.96 -9.06 -0.17
C LEU A 15 2.78 -7.90 -0.75
N GLY A 16 2.11 -6.78 -0.99
CA GLY A 16 2.75 -5.63 -1.60
C GLY A 16 2.13 -4.31 -1.15
N GLN A 17 2.74 -3.22 -1.60
CA GLN A 17 2.24 -1.88 -1.35
C GLN A 17 1.60 -1.31 -2.61
N CYS A 18 0.42 -0.70 -2.49
CA CYS A 18 -0.23 -0.02 -3.60
C CYS A 18 0.53 1.27 -3.97
N VAL A 19 0.79 1.45 -5.26
CA VAL A 19 1.52 2.56 -5.89
C VAL A 19 0.58 3.25 -6.88
N PRO A 20 0.69 4.59 -7.09
CA PRO A 20 -0.15 5.28 -8.06
C PRO A 20 -0.05 4.67 -9.46
N THR A 21 -1.16 4.71 -10.18
CA THR A 21 -1.31 4.10 -11.51
C THR A 21 -2.25 4.93 -12.39
N VAL A 22 -1.86 5.09 -13.65
CA VAL A 22 -2.69 5.74 -14.68
C VAL A 22 -3.81 4.81 -15.18
N LYS A 23 -3.67 3.49 -14.99
CA LYS A 23 -4.65 2.53 -15.51
C LYS A 23 -5.93 2.56 -14.71
N GLN A 24 -7.05 2.70 -15.42
CA GLN A 24 -8.38 2.56 -14.85
C GLN A 24 -8.67 1.10 -14.47
N ASN A 25 -9.41 0.90 -13.37
CA ASN A 25 -9.87 -0.40 -12.86
C ASN A 25 -8.75 -1.42 -12.58
N ALA A 26 -7.53 -0.93 -12.36
CA ALA A 26 -6.38 -1.74 -12.00
C ALA A 26 -5.51 -1.02 -10.98
N ALA A 27 -5.05 -1.75 -9.96
CA ALA A 27 -4.09 -1.28 -8.98
C ALA A 27 -2.67 -1.70 -9.38
N LYS A 28 -1.68 -0.81 -9.22
CA LYS A 28 -0.27 -1.15 -9.39
C LYS A 28 0.32 -1.45 -8.01
N ILE A 29 0.81 -2.67 -7.82
CA ILE A 29 1.26 -3.15 -6.52
C ILE A 29 2.75 -3.47 -6.59
N ARG A 30 3.50 -2.87 -5.69
CA ARG A 30 4.95 -3.06 -5.54
C ARG A 30 5.21 -4.14 -4.49
N VAL A 31 5.73 -5.26 -4.94
CA VAL A 31 6.15 -6.39 -4.11
C VAL A 31 7.67 -6.30 -3.93
N LYS A 32 8.12 -6.29 -2.68
CA LYS A 32 9.54 -6.23 -2.34
C LYS A 32 10.07 -7.65 -2.18
N ARG A 33 11.06 -8.03 -2.97
CA ARG A 33 11.80 -9.29 -2.82
C ARG A 33 13.21 -9.03 -2.33
N LEU A 34 13.78 -10.01 -1.65
CA LEU A 34 15.17 -10.02 -1.26
C LEU A 34 15.92 -10.94 -2.23
N GLU A 35 16.83 -10.37 -3.01
CA GLU A 35 17.72 -11.10 -3.92
C GLU A 35 19.10 -11.18 -3.29
N LEU A 36 19.69 -12.37 -3.27
CA LEU A 36 21.04 -12.59 -2.75
C LEU A 36 22.05 -12.15 -3.80
N ASP A 37 22.96 -11.25 -3.44
CA ASP A 37 24.18 -11.01 -4.21
C ASP A 37 25.22 -12.07 -3.84
N GLU A 38 25.63 -12.88 -4.81
CA GLU A 38 26.55 -14.01 -4.58
C GLU A 38 28.00 -13.54 -4.31
N ASN A 39 28.38 -12.33 -4.73
CA ASN A 39 29.73 -11.81 -4.50
C ASN A 39 29.86 -11.26 -3.07
N LEU A 40 28.81 -10.59 -2.59
CA LEU A 40 28.78 -9.97 -1.25
C LEU A 40 28.15 -10.87 -0.19
N LEU A 41 27.48 -11.95 -0.59
CA LEU A 41 26.68 -12.83 0.27
C LEU A 41 25.65 -12.06 1.12
N MET A 42 25.06 -11.01 0.53
CA MET A 42 24.12 -10.11 1.20
C MET A 42 22.82 -9.98 0.39
N TYR A 43 21.70 -9.87 1.10
CA TYR A 43 20.39 -9.67 0.47
C TYR A 43 20.11 -8.20 0.18
N PHE A 44 19.77 -7.92 -1.07
CA PHE A 44 19.34 -6.61 -1.51
C PHE A 44 17.85 -6.59 -1.86
N ARG A 45 17.23 -5.43 -1.67
CA ARG A 45 15.82 -5.22 -1.96
C ARG A 45 15.64 -4.99 -3.46
N LYS A 46 14.83 -5.84 -4.08
CA LYS A 46 14.40 -5.73 -5.47
C LYS A 46 12.89 -5.55 -5.52
N ASP A 47 12.46 -4.45 -6.13
CA ASP A 47 11.05 -4.10 -6.28
C ASP A 47 10.51 -4.71 -7.58
N GLU A 48 9.49 -5.55 -7.47
CA GLU A 48 8.70 -6.06 -8.60
C GLU A 48 7.33 -5.40 -8.62
N PHE A 49 6.81 -5.11 -9.82
CA PHE A 49 5.51 -4.47 -9.99
C PHE A 49 4.50 -5.41 -10.62
N TYR A 50 3.32 -5.52 -10.00
CA TYR A 50 2.21 -6.33 -10.46
C TYR A 50 0.98 -5.45 -10.70
N TYR A 51 0.31 -5.64 -11.84
CA TYR A 51 -0.98 -5.03 -12.09
C TYR A 51 -2.09 -5.99 -11.66
N CYS A 52 -2.92 -5.50 -10.76
CA CYS A 52 -3.99 -6.27 -10.14
C CYS A 52 -5.34 -5.72 -10.55
N HIS A 53 -6.31 -6.61 -10.74
CA HIS A 53 -7.69 -6.21 -11.02
C HIS A 53 -8.31 -5.62 -9.75
N ASP A 54 -8.80 -4.38 -9.86
CA ASP A 54 -9.51 -3.68 -8.78
C ASP A 54 -10.59 -2.76 -9.40
N PRO A 55 -11.76 -3.31 -9.78
CA PRO A 55 -12.83 -2.54 -10.40
C PRO A 55 -13.53 -1.60 -9.42
N GLN A 56 -13.54 -1.95 -8.13
CA GLN A 56 -14.20 -1.21 -7.06
C GLN A 56 -13.30 -0.11 -6.47
N LYS A 57 -12.01 -0.07 -6.87
CA LYS A 57 -11.00 0.86 -6.36
C LYS A 57 -10.92 0.83 -4.84
N ILE A 58 -10.93 -0.37 -4.28
CA ILE A 58 -10.82 -0.57 -2.83
C ILE A 58 -9.42 -0.15 -2.37
N CYS A 59 -8.39 -0.42 -3.18
CA CYS A 59 -7.03 -0.06 -2.85
C CYS A 59 -6.78 1.43 -3.05
N LYS A 60 -6.17 2.06 -2.05
CA LYS A 60 -5.65 3.41 -2.17
C LYS A 60 -4.12 3.42 -2.11
N THR A 61 -3.52 4.55 -2.49
CA THR A 61 -2.06 4.66 -2.55
C THR A 61 -1.46 4.49 -1.15
N GLY A 62 -0.41 3.67 -1.05
CA GLY A 62 0.31 3.44 0.20
C GLY A 62 -0.22 2.30 1.06
N ASP A 63 -1.41 1.76 0.77
CA ASP A 63 -1.98 0.62 1.49
C ASP A 63 -1.14 -0.64 1.27
N ILE A 64 -1.12 -1.51 2.29
CA ILE A 64 -0.52 -2.84 2.20
C ILE A 64 -1.62 -3.84 1.90
N VAL A 65 -1.46 -4.55 0.79
CA VAL A 65 -2.51 -5.33 0.15
C VAL A 65 -2.03 -6.74 -0.15
N LEU A 66 -2.95 -7.69 0.01
CA LEU A 66 -2.74 -9.09 -0.36
C LEU A 66 -3.28 -9.31 -1.77
N ILE A 67 -2.43 -9.82 -2.65
CA ILE A 67 -2.78 -10.11 -4.03
C ILE A 67 -2.71 -11.60 -4.30
N GLN A 68 -3.62 -12.06 -5.14
CA GLN A 68 -3.71 -13.45 -5.55
C GLN A 68 -3.61 -13.57 -7.07
N SER A 69 -2.87 -14.56 -7.57
CA SER A 69 -2.78 -14.82 -9.01
C SER A 69 -4.12 -15.26 -9.57
N LEU A 70 -4.54 -14.66 -10.68
CA LEU A 70 -5.74 -15.10 -11.39
C LEU A 70 -5.50 -16.44 -12.10
N PRO A 71 -6.50 -17.34 -12.19
CA PRO A 71 -6.39 -18.59 -12.92
C PRO A 71 -6.17 -18.35 -14.42
N GLN A 72 -6.73 -17.26 -14.95
CA GLN A 72 -6.51 -16.79 -16.32
C GLN A 72 -6.20 -15.29 -16.31
N LYS A 73 -5.21 -14.87 -17.09
CA LYS A 73 -4.85 -13.46 -17.22
C LYS A 73 -5.97 -12.71 -17.96
N LEU A 74 -6.59 -11.72 -17.30
CA LEU A 74 -7.64 -10.89 -17.91
C LEU A 74 -7.10 -10.06 -19.09
N THR A 75 -5.87 -9.59 -19.00
CA THR A 75 -5.22 -8.80 -20.03
C THR A 75 -3.72 -9.11 -20.03
N LYS A 76 -2.98 -8.64 -21.04
CA LYS A 76 -1.51 -8.81 -21.09
C LYS A 76 -0.79 -8.35 -19.81
N LEU A 77 -1.30 -7.32 -19.15
CA LEU A 77 -0.70 -6.71 -17.95
C LEU A 77 -1.34 -7.19 -16.64
N ILE A 78 -2.67 -7.38 -16.63
CA ILE A 78 -3.40 -7.74 -15.41
C ILE A 78 -3.27 -9.24 -15.18
N THR A 79 -2.55 -9.58 -14.11
CA THR A 79 -2.16 -10.98 -13.81
C THR A 79 -2.69 -11.46 -12.47
N HIS A 80 -2.97 -10.54 -11.55
CA HIS A 80 -3.41 -10.82 -10.19
C HIS A 80 -4.72 -10.09 -9.91
N GLU A 81 -5.35 -10.44 -8.81
CA GLU A 81 -6.52 -9.79 -8.24
C GLU A 81 -6.19 -9.34 -6.82
N VAL A 82 -6.79 -8.22 -6.41
CA VAL A 82 -6.71 -7.76 -5.03
C VAL A 82 -7.66 -8.61 -4.18
N LYS A 83 -7.12 -9.33 -3.21
CA LYS A 83 -7.94 -10.15 -2.31
C LYS A 83 -8.45 -9.34 -1.11
N GLU A 84 -7.55 -8.63 -0.44
CA GLU A 84 -7.88 -7.83 0.74
C GLU A 84 -6.85 -6.73 0.99
N VAL A 85 -7.29 -5.66 1.65
CA VAL A 85 -6.42 -4.62 2.20
C VAL A 85 -6.06 -5.01 3.63
N VAL A 86 -4.82 -5.44 3.83
CA VAL A 86 -4.34 -5.95 5.14
C VAL A 86 -4.07 -4.78 6.09
N TYR A 87 -3.36 -3.76 5.61
CA TYR A 87 -3.09 -2.56 6.41
C TYR A 87 -3.43 -1.30 5.60
N PRO A 88 -4.50 -0.58 5.98
CA PRO A 88 -4.80 0.71 5.37
C PRO A 88 -3.77 1.75 5.80
N PHE A 89 -3.43 2.65 4.90
CA PHE A 89 -2.47 3.71 5.17
C PHE A 89 -3.04 4.75 6.14
N GLY A 90 -2.38 4.88 7.30
CA GLY A 90 -2.72 5.87 8.33
C GLY A 90 -3.61 5.36 9.47
N ASP A 91 -4.31 4.24 9.30
CA ASP A 91 -5.24 3.70 10.30
C ASP A 91 -5.07 2.19 10.54
N ILE A 92 -3.85 1.86 10.94
CA ILE A 92 -3.42 0.48 11.17
C ILE A 92 -4.10 -0.08 12.42
N THR A 93 -4.61 -1.30 12.28
CA THR A 93 -5.08 -2.13 13.38
C THR A 93 -4.03 -3.19 13.67
N ASP A 94 -3.66 -3.35 14.94
CA ASP A 94 -2.78 -4.42 15.39
C ASP A 94 -3.48 -5.78 15.17
N PRO A 95 -2.88 -6.71 14.39
CA PRO A 95 -3.49 -8.01 14.12
C PRO A 95 -3.62 -8.90 15.35
N ILE A 96 -2.83 -8.66 16.42
CA ILE A 96 -2.85 -9.50 17.62
C ILE A 96 -3.96 -9.06 18.58
N THR A 97 -4.01 -7.75 18.89
CA THR A 97 -4.96 -7.21 19.89
C THR A 97 -6.24 -6.67 19.28
N GLY A 98 -6.28 -6.42 17.97
CA GLY A 98 -7.39 -5.76 17.30
C GLY A 98 -7.51 -4.26 17.61
N LYS A 99 -6.58 -3.70 18.38
CA LYS A 99 -6.58 -2.29 18.76
C LYS A 99 -5.94 -1.41 17.69
N LYS A 100 -6.36 -0.14 17.63
CA LYS A 100 -5.75 0.85 16.73
C LYS A 100 -4.42 1.32 17.30
N VAL A 101 -3.43 1.42 16.41
CA VAL A 101 -2.05 1.80 16.76
C VAL A 101 -1.66 3.05 15.99
N ALA A 102 -0.88 3.91 16.63
CA ALA A 102 -0.14 4.97 15.98
C ALA A 102 1.36 4.72 16.19
N LYS A 103 2.07 4.38 15.11
CA LYS A 103 3.48 3.96 15.15
C LYS A 103 3.71 2.75 16.06
N GLU A 104 4.20 2.98 17.27
CA GLU A 104 4.60 1.97 18.25
C GLU A 104 3.68 1.94 19.48
N GLN A 105 2.73 2.89 19.59
CA GLN A 105 1.86 3.04 20.77
C GLN A 105 0.39 2.79 20.41
N TYR A 106 -0.34 2.16 21.32
CA TYR A 106 -1.79 2.03 21.20
C TYR A 106 -2.44 3.41 21.36
N ARG A 107 -3.50 3.66 20.59
CA ARG A 107 -4.23 4.95 20.69
C ARG A 107 -4.86 5.16 22.05
N GLU A 108 -5.32 4.09 22.69
CA GLU A 108 -5.87 4.11 24.05
C GLU A 108 -4.84 4.59 25.08
N ASP A 109 -3.61 4.11 24.97
CA ASP A 109 -2.53 4.49 25.90
C ASP A 109 -2.12 5.95 25.72
N MET A 110 -2.05 6.43 24.47
CA MET A 110 -1.83 7.85 24.17
C MET A 110 -2.96 8.73 24.73
N ALA A 111 -4.21 8.29 24.62
CA ALA A 111 -5.36 9.02 25.15
C ALA A 111 -5.30 9.10 26.69
N ARG A 112 -4.99 7.97 27.35
CA ARG A 112 -4.80 7.91 28.80
C ARG A 112 -3.65 8.79 29.27
N GLN A 113 -2.55 8.78 28.53
CA GLN A 113 -1.41 9.64 28.81
C GLN A 113 -1.80 11.12 28.68
N ALA A 114 -2.51 11.50 27.62
CA ALA A 114 -3.00 12.86 27.43
C ALA A 114 -3.97 13.30 28.53
N GLU A 115 -4.79 12.39 29.06
CA GLU A 115 -5.69 12.68 30.17
C GLU A 115 -4.92 12.97 31.47
N ILE A 116 -3.88 12.20 31.77
CA ILE A 116 -3.05 12.37 32.97
C ILE A 116 -2.24 13.67 32.92
N TYR A 117 -1.63 13.99 31.77
CA TYR A 117 -0.78 15.16 31.61
C TYR A 117 -1.55 16.45 31.24
N GLY A 118 -2.85 16.33 30.96
CA GLY A 118 -3.70 17.40 30.46
C GLY A 118 -3.76 17.45 28.93
N LYS A 119 -4.98 17.34 28.38
CA LYS A 119 -5.19 17.38 26.92
C LYS A 119 -4.98 18.81 26.42
N LEU A 120 -4.07 18.96 25.46
CA LEU A 120 -3.87 20.21 24.73
C LEU A 120 -4.93 20.35 23.63
N ASP A 121 -5.45 21.56 23.42
CA ASP A 121 -6.40 21.85 22.33
C ASP A 121 -5.78 21.62 20.93
N SER A 122 -4.45 21.71 20.84
CA SER A 122 -3.69 21.43 19.61
C SER A 122 -3.42 19.94 19.38
N ALA A 123 -3.75 19.07 20.33
CA ALA A 123 -3.51 17.64 20.19
C ALA A 123 -4.42 17.02 19.13
N PHE A 124 -3.86 16.07 18.38
CA PHE A 124 -4.61 15.37 17.33
C PHE A 124 -5.66 14.44 17.94
N ASP A 125 -6.92 14.60 17.52
CA ASP A 125 -8.05 13.81 17.98
C ASP A 125 -8.35 12.67 16.99
N TYR A 126 -8.02 11.44 17.39
CA TYR A 126 -8.17 10.26 16.53
C TYR A 126 -9.63 9.87 16.29
N ASP A 127 -10.55 10.19 17.20
CA ASP A 127 -11.97 9.81 17.09
C ASP A 127 -12.71 10.71 16.09
N LYS A 128 -12.29 11.96 16.00
CA LYS A 128 -12.80 12.92 15.01
C LYS A 128 -12.13 12.80 13.65
N ALA A 129 -10.96 12.17 13.60
CA ALA A 129 -10.20 12.04 12.36
C ALA A 129 -10.88 11.04 11.41
N PRO A 130 -10.93 11.34 10.10
CA PRO A 130 -11.38 10.35 9.13
C PRO A 130 -10.42 9.14 9.14
N PRO A 131 -10.86 7.95 8.68
CA PRO A 131 -10.03 6.73 8.70
C PRO A 131 -8.71 6.82 7.92
N ARG A 132 -8.51 7.79 7.04
CA ARG A 132 -7.21 8.02 6.36
C ARG A 132 -6.44 9.21 6.95
N GLY A 133 -7.05 9.90 7.91
CA GLY A 133 -6.62 11.15 8.47
C GLY A 133 -6.35 12.22 7.42
N TRP A 134 -5.37 13.06 7.73
CA TRP A 134 -4.90 14.17 6.90
C TRP A 134 -4.06 13.76 5.66
N GLN A 135 -3.82 12.46 5.45
CA GLN A 135 -2.98 11.97 4.33
C GLN A 135 -3.75 11.88 3.01
N ASP A 136 -5.08 11.86 3.09
CA ASP A 136 -5.98 11.94 1.94
C ASP A 136 -5.76 13.27 1.19
N GLY A 137 -5.43 13.19 -0.10
CA GLY A 137 -5.14 14.36 -0.94
C GLY A 137 -3.70 14.90 -0.90
N LYS A 138 -2.86 14.46 0.07
CA LYS A 138 -1.44 14.86 0.23
C LYS A 138 -0.42 13.80 -0.16
N LYS A 139 -0.58 12.57 0.33
CA LYS A 139 0.26 11.42 -0.08
C LYS A 139 -0.56 10.42 -0.85
N ASP A 140 -1.86 10.41 -0.58
CA ASP A 140 -2.81 9.75 -1.44
C ASP A 140 -3.40 10.70 -2.46
N PHE A 141 -3.26 10.34 -3.72
CA PHE A 141 -3.83 11.08 -4.83
C PHE A 141 -4.75 10.21 -5.66
N THR A 142 -5.22 9.07 -5.13
CA THR A 142 -6.04 8.11 -5.88
C THR A 142 -7.32 8.74 -6.43
N SER A 143 -7.87 9.76 -5.77
CA SER A 143 -9.04 10.52 -6.22
C SER A 143 -8.73 11.52 -7.36
N LYS A 144 -7.47 11.89 -7.57
CA LYS A 144 -7.05 12.89 -8.56
C LYS A 144 -6.61 12.18 -9.85
N PRO A 145 -6.82 12.80 -11.04
CA PRO A 145 -6.34 12.24 -12.28
C PRO A 145 -4.82 12.29 -12.34
N THR A 146 -4.17 11.14 -12.41
CA THR A 146 -2.71 11.04 -12.67
C THR A 146 -2.45 10.97 -14.18
N TYR A 147 -1.39 11.63 -14.66
CA TYR A 147 -1.00 11.63 -16.07
C TYR A 147 0.51 11.39 -16.22
N THR A 148 0.94 10.92 -17.41
CA THR A 148 2.38 10.76 -17.71
C THR A 148 2.99 12.09 -18.11
N LYS A 149 4.08 12.50 -17.47
CA LYS A 149 4.79 13.75 -17.80
C LYS A 149 5.71 13.53 -18.99
N PHE A 150 5.38 14.13 -20.14
CA PHE A 150 6.21 14.05 -21.35
C PHE A 150 7.22 15.20 -21.48
N HIS A 151 7.01 16.32 -20.77
CA HIS A 151 7.87 17.50 -20.80
C HIS A 151 8.35 17.90 -19.41
N VAL A 152 9.56 18.44 -19.29
CA VAL A 152 10.06 19.00 -18.03
C VAL A 152 9.43 20.37 -17.82
N PHE A 153 8.36 20.43 -17.04
CA PHE A 153 7.77 21.68 -16.57
C PHE A 153 8.57 22.27 -15.40
N ASP A 154 8.62 23.61 -15.32
CA ASP A 154 9.25 24.36 -14.22
C ASP A 154 8.62 24.06 -12.86
N GLU A 155 7.31 23.80 -12.84
CA GLU A 155 6.59 23.37 -11.64
C GLU A 155 6.52 21.84 -11.54
N ASN A 156 6.85 21.32 -10.36
CA ASN A 156 6.79 19.89 -10.06
C ASN A 156 5.39 19.51 -9.59
N ASP A 157 4.57 19.03 -10.53
CA ASP A 157 3.24 18.51 -10.22
C ASP A 157 3.33 17.11 -9.57
N PRO A 158 2.89 16.94 -8.30
CA PRO A 158 2.93 15.65 -7.61
C PRO A 158 2.01 14.57 -8.20
N TYR A 159 1.10 14.93 -9.11
CA TYR A 159 0.20 13.97 -9.79
C TYR A 159 0.76 13.42 -11.10
N ALA A 160 1.90 13.95 -11.55
CA ALA A 160 2.55 13.54 -12.77
C ALA A 160 3.46 12.31 -12.52
N ILE A 161 3.28 11.26 -13.33
CA ILE A 161 4.04 10.00 -13.30
C ILE A 161 5.10 9.99 -14.39
#